data_AF-A0A7C5YVC7-F1
#
_entry.id   AF-A0A7C5YVC7-F1
#
_cell.length_a   1.000
_cell.length_b   1.000
_cell.length_c   1.000
_cell.angle_alpha   90.00
_cell.angle_beta   90.00
_cell.angle_gamma   90.00
#
_symmetry.space_group_name_H-M   'P 1'
#
loop_
_entity.id
_entity.type
_entity.pdbx_description
1 polymer ?
#
loop_
_entity_poly.entity_id
_entity_poly.type
_entity_poly.pdbx_seq_one_letter_code
_entity_poly.pdbx_strand_id
1 'polypeptide(L)' 'MVPNMNSMKVLFWRGCTLRNILSETIAKIEYIFKKANIDVITLDIEGCCGYPLILAGYEKQFETCALNLLEKIKKIAT' A
#
# COMPACT_ATOMS: atom_id res chain seq x y z
N MET A 1 -20.30 -3.10 26.07
CA MET A 1 -19.54 -1.87 25.73
C MET A 1 -18.07 -2.24 25.77
N VAL A 2 -17.41 -2.34 24.62
CA VAL A 2 -15.97 -2.64 24.56
C VAL A 2 -15.22 -1.31 24.71
N PRO A 3 -14.22 -1.19 25.60
CA PRO A 3 -13.61 0.08 25.94
C PRO A 3 -12.76 0.63 24.79
N ASN A 4 -12.66 1.95 24.77
CA ASN A 4 -11.79 2.80 23.98
C ASN A 4 -10.43 2.12 23.64
N MET A 5 -10.26 1.68 22.38
CA MET A 5 -9.05 1.03 21.91
C MET A 5 -8.54 1.83 20.71
N ASN A 6 -7.41 2.51 20.87
CA ASN A 6 -6.74 3.28 19.81
C ASN A 6 -6.77 2.46 18.51
N SER A 7 -7.49 2.94 17.48
CA SER A 7 -7.46 2.31 16.18
C SER A 7 -6.05 2.47 15.60
N MET A 8 -5.45 1.35 15.19
CA MET A 8 -4.16 1.40 14.51
C MET A 8 -4.38 1.98 13.12
N LYS A 9 -3.75 3.11 12.82
CA LYS A 9 -3.81 3.71 11.49
C LYS A 9 -2.67 3.19 10.63
N VAL A 10 -2.97 2.61 9.47
CA VAL A 10 -1.98 2.03 8.56
C VAL A 10 -2.17 2.56 7.14
N LEU A 11 -1.07 2.79 6.43
CA LEU A 11 -1.11 3.02 5.00
C LEU A 11 -1.15 1.66 4.29
N PHE A 12 -2.20 1.42 3.51
CA PHE A 12 -2.29 0.26 2.63
C PHE A 12 -1.92 0.65 1.21
N TRP A 13 -0.64 0.44 0.87
CA TRP A 13 -0.17 0.51 -0.52
C TRP A 13 -0.57 -0.77 -1.24
N ARG A 14 -1.47 -0.66 -2.22
CA ARG A 14 -2.10 -1.82 -2.89
C ARG A 14 -1.22 -2.37 -4.02
N GLY A 15 -0.41 -1.52 -4.65
CA GLY A 15 0.42 -1.90 -5.79
C GLY A 15 -0.39 -2.15 -7.06
N CYS A 16 0.30 -2.20 -8.19
CA CYS A 16 -0.34 -2.30 -9.50
C CYS A 16 -1.12 -3.61 -9.71
N THR A 17 -0.63 -4.74 -9.21
CA THR A 17 -1.29 -6.04 -9.38
C THR A 17 -2.65 -6.08 -8.69
N LEU A 18 -2.73 -5.71 -7.40
CA LEU A 18 -4.01 -5.71 -6.69
C LEU A 18 -4.97 -4.68 -7.28
N ARG A 19 -4.50 -3.48 -7.65
CA ARG A 19 -5.40 -2.45 -8.21
C ARG A 19 -5.92 -2.78 -9.61
N ASN A 20 -5.08 -3.33 -10.48
CA ASN A 20 -5.40 -3.46 -11.90
C ASN A 20 -5.87 -4.87 -12.29
N ILE A 21 -5.42 -5.91 -11.57
CA ILE A 21 -5.68 -7.31 -11.93
C ILE A 21 -6.61 -7.98 -10.91
N LEU A 22 -6.40 -7.71 -9.61
CA LEU A 22 -7.12 -8.37 -8.52
C LEU A 22 -7.92 -7.37 -7.67
N SER A 23 -8.63 -6.45 -8.33
CA SER A 23 -9.29 -5.32 -7.65
C SER A 23 -10.33 -5.76 -6.61
N GLU A 24 -11.02 -6.87 -6.85
CA GLU A 24 -11.97 -7.46 -5.89
C GLU A 24 -11.32 -7.91 -4.58
N THR A 25 -10.03 -8.23 -4.60
CA THR A 25 -9.28 -8.63 -3.40
C THR A 25 -9.09 -7.45 -2.44
N ILE A 26 -9.04 -6.21 -2.95
CA ILE A 26 -8.90 -5.00 -2.12
C ILE A 26 -10.07 -4.89 -1.14
N ALA A 27 -11.30 -5.03 -1.62
CA ALA A 27 -12.50 -4.95 -0.77
C ALA A 27 -12.52 -6.04 0.32
N LYS A 28 -12.02 -7.25 0.00
CA LYS A 28 -11.91 -8.36 0.96
C LYS A 28 -10.87 -8.06 2.04
N ILE A 29 -9.73 -7.46 1.66
CA ILE A 29 -8.69 -7.05 2.60
C ILE A 29 -9.20 -5.90 3.49
N GLU A 30 -9.85 -4.88 2.93
CA GLU A 30 -10.44 -3.77 3.69
C GLU A 30 -11.50 -4.24 4.68
N TYR A 31 -12.31 -5.24 4.30
CA TYR A 31 -13.26 -5.88 5.22
C TYR A 31 -12.54 -6.51 6.42
N ILE A 32 -11.43 -7.22 6.20
CA ILE A 32 -10.63 -7.81 7.29
C ILE A 32 -10.05 -6.71 8.19
N PHE A 33 -9.49 -5.64 7.62
CA PHE A 33 -8.96 -4.51 8.39
C PHE A 33 -10.03 -3.84 9.25
N LYS A 34 -11.23 -3.63 8.71
CA LYS A 34 -12.37 -3.11 9.47
C LYS A 34 -12.75 -4.03 10.63
N LYS A 35 -12.76 -5.35 10.43
CA LYS A 35 -13.02 -6.32 11.50
C LYS A 35 -11.93 -6.35 12.58
N ALA A 36 -10.70 -5.98 12.21
CA ALA A 36 -9.58 -5.85 13.11
C ALA A 36 -9.48 -4.46 13.80
N ASN A 37 -10.43 -3.54 13.56
CA ASN A 37 -10.40 -2.16 14.07
C ASN A 37 -9.13 -1.40 13.63
N ILE A 38 -8.71 -1.62 12.37
CA ILE A 38 -7.58 -0.94 11.73
C ILE A 38 -8.13 0.13 10.80
N ASP A 39 -7.68 1.38 10.99
CA ASP A 39 -8.01 2.50 10.10
C ASP A 39 -7.02 2.53 8.94
N VAL A 40 -7.52 2.37 7.73
CA VAL A 40 -6.68 2.22 6.54
C VAL A 40 -6.68 3.49 5.73
N ILE A 41 -5.50 4.02 5.46
CA ILE A 41 -5.27 5.08 4.49
C ILE A 41 -4.90 4.42 3.17
N THR A 42 -5.51 4.84 2.07
CA THR A 42 -5.12 4.42 0.73
C THR A 42 -4.65 5.62 -0.08
N LEU A 43 -3.91 5.36 -1.17
CA LEU A 43 -3.44 6.41 -2.08
C LEU A 43 -4.14 6.28 -3.43
N ASP A 44 -4.73 7.37 -3.92
CA ASP A 44 -5.30 7.39 -5.28
C ASP A 44 -4.22 7.09 -6.33
N ILE A 45 -3.05 7.72 -6.19
CA ILE A 45 -1.88 7.52 -7.05
C ILE A 45 -0.72 6.95 -6.25
N GLU A 46 -0.61 5.62 -6.26
CA GLU A 46 0.40 4.89 -5.50
C GLU A 46 1.81 4.97 -6.08
N GLY A 47 1.96 4.95 -7.41
CA GLY A 47 3.25 4.75 -8.06
C GLY A 47 3.69 3.27 -8.10
N CYS A 48 4.82 2.99 -8.76
CA CYS A 48 5.33 1.63 -8.97
C CYS A 48 6.47 1.34 -7.99
N CYS A 49 6.47 0.15 -7.40
CA CYS A 49 7.58 -0.33 -6.56
C CYS A 49 8.80 -0.81 -7.37
N GLY A 50 8.65 -0.98 -8.69
CA GLY A 50 9.72 -1.47 -9.56
C GLY A 50 9.85 -3.00 -9.62
N TYR A 51 8.89 -3.77 -9.10
CA TYR A 51 8.98 -5.25 -9.08
C TYR A 51 9.28 -5.90 -10.45
N PRO A 52 8.64 -5.51 -11.57
CA PRO A 52 9.00 -6.07 -12.87
C PRO A 52 10.42 -5.72 -13.32
N LEU A 53 10.97 -4.57 -12.90
CA LEU A 53 12.31 -4.13 -13.27
C LEU A 53 13.38 -5.00 -12.60
N ILE A 54 13.20 -5.31 -11.31
CA ILE A 54 14.15 -6.18 -10.60
C ILE A 54 14.13 -7.61 -11.18
N LEU A 55 12.94 -8.13 -11.56
CA LEU A 55 12.84 -9.45 -12.22
C LEU A 55 13.56 -9.50 -13.58
N ALA A 56 13.65 -8.36 -14.27
CA ALA A 56 14.35 -8.24 -15.54
C ALA A 56 15.85 -7.86 -15.39
N GLY A 57 16.38 -7.81 -14.16
CA GLY A 57 17.79 -7.48 -13.87
C GLY A 57 18.11 -5.98 -13.89
N TYR A 58 17.10 -5.11 -13.96
CA TYR A 58 17.27 -3.64 -13.96
C TYR A 58 17.33 -3.08 -12.53
N GLU A 59 18.37 -3.43 -11.79
CA GLU A 59 18.51 -3.10 -10.36
C GLU A 59 18.47 -1.58 -10.07
N LYS A 60 19.20 -0.77 -10.84
CA LYS A 60 19.25 0.70 -10.65
C LYS A 60 17.89 1.35 -10.88
N GLN A 61 17.15 0.88 -11.88
CA GLN A 61 15.81 1.39 -12.20
C GLN A 61 14.80 0.96 -11.13
N PHE A 62 14.91 -0.28 -10.63
CA PHE A 62 14.14 -0.72 -9.47
C PHE A 62 14.38 0.20 -8.27
N GLU A 63 15.64 0.45 -7.90
CA GLU A 63 16.00 1.30 -6.76
C GLU A 63 15.41 2.71 -6.92
N THR A 64 15.54 3.28 -8.13
CA THR A 64 14.95 4.60 -8.46
C THR A 64 13.43 4.59 -8.26
N CYS A 65 12.72 3.57 -8.74
CA CYS A 65 11.27 3.45 -8.55
C CYS A 65 10.89 3.31 -7.07
N ALA A 66 11.60 2.44 -6.33
CA ALA A 66 11.35 2.17 -4.92
C ALA A 66 11.56 3.42 -4.05
N LEU A 67 12.65 4.17 -4.29
CA LEU A 67 12.93 5.41 -3.57
C LEU A 67 11.90 6.50 -3.88
N ASN A 68 11.50 6.65 -5.14
CA ASN A 68 10.45 7.60 -5.51
C ASN A 68 9.10 7.26 -4.86
N LEU A 69 8.76 5.98 -4.74
CA LEU A 69 7.58 5.53 -4.01
C LEU A 69 7.70 5.83 -2.51
N LEU A 70 8.85 5.54 -1.91
CA LEU A 70 9.10 5.81 -0.49
C LEU A 70 8.91 7.29 -0.15
N GLU A 71 9.44 8.20 -0.98
CA GLU A 71 9.28 9.64 -0.78
C GLU A 71 7.81 10.10 -0.87
N LYS A 72 6.99 9.44 -1.69
CA LYS A 72 5.54 9.69 -1.71
C LYS A 72 4.85 9.19 -0.44
N ILE A 73 5.21 7.99 0.02
CA ILE A 73 4.65 7.39 1.24
C ILE A 73 4.98 8.24 2.46
N LYS A 74 6.23 8.68 2.61
CA LYS A 74 6.66 9.51 3.75
C LYS A 74 5.83 10.78 3.89
N LYS A 75 5.56 11.49 2.79
CA LYS A 75 4.76 12.73 2.77
C LYS A 75 3.32 12.58 3.28
N ILE A 76 2.84 11.34 3.39
CA ILE A 76 1.45 11.02 3.76
C ILE A 76 1.39 10.40 5.16
N ALA A 77 2.50 9.80 5.60
CA ALA A 77 2.67 9.24 6.94
C ALA A 77 3.14 10.27 7.99
N THR A 78 3.46 11.50 7.58
CA THR A 78 3.75 12.65 8.48
C THR A 78 2.56 13.58 8.56
#